data_AF-A0A0J8R094-F1
#
_entry.id   AF-A0A0J8R094-F1
#
_cell.length_a   1.000
_cell.length_b   1.000
_cell.length_c   1.000
_cell.angle_alpha   90.00
_cell.angle_beta   90.00
_cell.angle_gamma   90.00
#
_symmetry.space_group_name_H-M   'P 1'
#
loop_
_entity.id
_entity.type
_entity.pdbx_description
1 polymer ?
#
loop_
_entity_poly.entity_id
_entity_poly.type
_entity_poly.pdbx_seq_one_letter_code
_entity_poly.pdbx_strand_id
1 'polypeptide(L)'
;MIHFAGKNMDAYFPLPLSYACPGFDIGKQIELQHNDTSAVEFPQAVHKAGPEFQPDPTLALRRIDWYARTFLPRMKEYYKGDLVHSRKSLPQEAEERSRQWASINGRVYDLTDYFYTVGVQNNLKQYDFLPRAVTDLFKNNAGADITEQWRDTDDFRKSMTCLNNQFYVGILDFRETPRCEVNNYILLAFTIILCSVILIKFLAALQLGTKRRPSPQDKFVICLVPAYTEGEDQLRKGLDSLTALQYDNKRKLICVVCDGMIVGGGNDRPTPKIVLDILGVDPKIDPPALPFKSVGVGSEQLNYGKVYSGLYEYEGNVVPYIVVVKVGKQSEQGKSKPGNRGKRDSQVMLLNFLNRVHHRSLMSPLELEMFHQINNVIGVDPELYEYVFMVDADTSVREDSLNRLVASCANDAKIAGICGETSLQNEERSWWTMIQVYEYYISHHLAKSFESLFGSVTCLPGCFCMYRLRTADKGRPLIISDKVIAEYADGDVDTLHKKNLLSLGEDRYLTTLMTKHFPSMSYKFIPDGYASTAAPETWSVLLSQRRRWINSTIHNLAELMFLKDLCGFCCFSMRFIVFIDLEASSAILR
;
A
#
# COMPACT_ATOMS: atom_id res chain seq x y z
N MET A 1 -21.19 -48.77 -29.64
CA MET A 1 -21.22 -47.36 -29.17
C MET A 1 -19.85 -46.85 -28.71
N ILE A 2 -19.05 -47.61 -27.95
CA ILE A 2 -17.72 -47.14 -27.46
C ILE A 2 -16.73 -46.83 -28.60
N HIS A 3 -16.78 -47.55 -29.72
CA HIS A 3 -15.84 -47.37 -30.84
C HIS A 3 -15.89 -45.99 -31.54
N PHE A 4 -16.96 -45.21 -31.35
CA PHE A 4 -17.13 -43.88 -31.94
C PHE A 4 -16.93 -42.73 -30.94
N ALA A 5 -16.71 -43.04 -29.66
CA ALA A 5 -16.55 -42.01 -28.63
C ALA A 5 -15.21 -41.27 -28.82
N GLY A 6 -15.27 -39.94 -28.90
CA GLY A 6 -14.08 -39.08 -28.98
C GLY A 6 -13.38 -39.01 -30.35
N LYS A 7 -13.93 -39.65 -31.40
CA LYS A 7 -13.42 -39.56 -32.78
C LYS A 7 -14.13 -38.45 -33.57
N ASN A 8 -13.48 -37.91 -34.59
CA ASN A 8 -14.16 -37.08 -35.61
C ASN A 8 -15.10 -38.00 -36.41
N MET A 9 -16.37 -37.62 -36.53
CA MET A 9 -17.43 -38.41 -37.15
C MET A 9 -17.94 -37.83 -38.47
N ASP A 10 -17.32 -36.78 -39.00
CA ASP A 10 -17.79 -36.01 -40.15
C ASP A 10 -17.93 -36.91 -41.40
N ALA A 11 -16.95 -37.81 -41.61
CA ALA A 11 -16.95 -38.77 -42.72
C ALA A 11 -18.12 -39.79 -42.67
N TYR A 12 -18.76 -39.99 -41.51
CA TYR A 12 -19.89 -40.91 -41.36
C TYR A 12 -21.24 -40.27 -41.73
N PHE A 13 -21.30 -38.95 -41.88
CA PHE A 13 -22.51 -38.22 -42.24
C PHE A 13 -22.27 -37.35 -43.48
N PRO A 14 -21.91 -37.95 -44.64
CA PRO A 14 -21.58 -37.20 -45.84
C PRO A 14 -22.81 -36.45 -46.36
N LEU A 15 -22.63 -35.15 -46.64
CA LEU A 15 -23.67 -34.32 -47.25
C LEU A 15 -23.63 -34.49 -48.77
N PRO A 16 -24.77 -34.71 -49.46
CA PRO A 16 -24.79 -34.79 -50.92
C PRO A 16 -24.25 -33.50 -51.54
N LEU A 17 -23.20 -33.61 -52.37
CA LEU A 17 -22.52 -32.44 -52.93
C LEU A 17 -23.43 -31.54 -53.77
N SER A 18 -24.38 -32.15 -54.50
CA SER A 18 -25.40 -31.42 -55.27
C SER A 18 -26.33 -30.57 -54.40
N TYR A 19 -26.42 -30.86 -53.10
CA TYR A 19 -27.16 -30.06 -52.11
C TYR A 19 -26.24 -29.09 -51.35
N ALA A 20 -25.04 -29.55 -50.97
CA ALA A 20 -24.06 -28.75 -50.22
C ALA A 20 -23.56 -27.53 -51.01
N CYS A 21 -23.37 -27.70 -52.32
CA CYS A 21 -22.73 -26.73 -53.20
C CYS A 21 -23.69 -26.26 -54.30
N PRO A 22 -24.75 -25.50 -53.95
CA PRO A 22 -25.74 -25.03 -54.90
C PRO A 22 -25.12 -24.04 -55.90
N GLY A 23 -25.48 -24.17 -57.18
CA GLY A 23 -24.97 -23.32 -58.26
C GLY A 23 -23.80 -23.89 -59.04
N PHE A 24 -23.32 -25.09 -58.67
CA PHE A 24 -22.40 -25.90 -59.47
C PHE A 24 -23.16 -27.11 -60.05
N ASP A 25 -22.93 -27.45 -61.32
CA ASP A 25 -23.60 -28.56 -62.02
C ASP A 25 -23.00 -29.92 -61.62
N ILE A 26 -23.19 -30.28 -60.34
CA ILE A 26 -22.64 -31.49 -59.72
C ILE A 26 -23.65 -32.62 -59.88
N GLY A 27 -23.22 -33.73 -60.47
CA GLY A 27 -24.03 -34.94 -60.59
C GLY A 27 -24.47 -35.48 -59.23
N LYS A 28 -25.70 -36.01 -59.14
CA LYS A 28 -26.29 -36.50 -57.88
C LYS A 28 -25.59 -37.72 -57.25
N GLN A 29 -24.72 -38.38 -58.00
CA GLN A 29 -23.97 -39.56 -57.57
C GLN A 29 -22.49 -39.24 -57.22
N ILE A 30 -22.09 -37.97 -57.31
CA ILE A 30 -20.71 -37.56 -57.06
C ILE A 30 -20.47 -37.45 -55.55
N GLU A 31 -19.43 -38.12 -55.08
CA GLU A 31 -18.99 -38.10 -53.68
C GLU A 31 -17.50 -37.72 -53.61
N LEU A 32 -17.10 -37.09 -52.50
CA LEU A 32 -15.69 -36.88 -52.19
C LEU A 32 -15.08 -38.18 -51.67
N GLN A 33 -13.84 -38.43 -52.07
CA GLN A 33 -12.98 -39.46 -51.49
C GLN A 33 -12.12 -38.83 -50.40
N HIS A 34 -12.00 -39.53 -49.28
CA HIS A 34 -11.18 -39.09 -48.17
C HIS A 34 -9.70 -39.38 -48.45
N ASN A 35 -8.85 -38.37 -48.27
CA ASN A 35 -7.40 -38.54 -48.32
C ASN A 35 -6.90 -39.45 -47.19
N ASP A 36 -7.56 -39.38 -46.03
CA ASP A 36 -7.30 -40.29 -44.91
C ASP A 36 -8.10 -41.60 -45.07
N THR A 37 -7.39 -42.68 -45.39
CA THR A 37 -7.97 -44.03 -45.53
C THR A 37 -8.59 -44.58 -44.24
N SER A 38 -8.30 -43.99 -43.08
CA SER A 38 -8.87 -44.36 -41.79
C SER A 38 -10.13 -43.56 -41.40
N ALA A 39 -10.53 -42.58 -42.23
CA ALA A 39 -11.69 -41.73 -41.96
C ALA A 39 -13.01 -42.52 -41.80
N VAL A 40 -13.15 -43.65 -42.50
CA VAL A 40 -14.31 -44.56 -42.41
C VAL A 40 -13.85 -45.98 -42.08
N GLU A 41 -13.67 -46.25 -40.79
CA GLU A 41 -13.33 -47.57 -40.25
C GLU A 41 -14.50 -48.57 -40.35
N PHE A 42 -15.75 -48.09 -40.22
CA PHE A 42 -16.95 -48.93 -40.23
C PHE A 42 -17.94 -48.49 -41.33
N PRO A 43 -17.81 -48.99 -42.57
CA PRO A 43 -18.62 -48.55 -43.71
C PRO A 43 -20.14 -48.69 -43.51
N GLN A 44 -20.59 -49.68 -42.73
CA GLN A 44 -22.00 -49.89 -42.40
C GLN A 44 -22.62 -48.78 -41.53
N ALA A 45 -21.81 -47.90 -40.93
CA ALA A 45 -22.28 -46.80 -40.10
C ALA A 45 -22.42 -45.47 -40.88
N VAL A 46 -22.11 -45.47 -42.19
CA VAL A 46 -22.19 -44.26 -43.02
C VAL A 46 -23.64 -43.95 -43.40
N HIS A 47 -24.08 -42.73 -43.13
CA HIS A 47 -25.43 -42.25 -43.40
C HIS A 47 -25.48 -41.43 -44.69
N LYS A 48 -25.52 -42.11 -45.84
CA LYS A 48 -25.62 -41.46 -47.15
C LYS A 48 -27.06 -41.04 -47.43
N ALA A 49 -27.29 -39.74 -47.57
CA ALA A 49 -28.62 -39.20 -47.86
C ALA A 49 -28.87 -39.03 -49.37
N GLY A 50 -30.12 -39.20 -49.80
CA GLY A 50 -30.58 -38.87 -51.14
C GLY A 50 -31.14 -40.05 -51.94
N PRO A 51 -31.96 -39.77 -52.98
CA PRO A 51 -32.69 -40.81 -53.72
C PRO A 51 -31.82 -41.80 -54.49
N GLU A 52 -30.62 -41.38 -54.92
CA GLU A 52 -29.68 -42.23 -55.67
C GLU A 52 -28.98 -43.25 -54.77
N PHE A 53 -28.76 -42.92 -53.50
CA PHE A 53 -28.06 -43.77 -52.54
C PHE A 53 -29.00 -44.64 -51.70
N GLN A 54 -30.27 -44.26 -51.61
CA GLN A 54 -31.29 -44.94 -50.79
C GLN A 54 -32.49 -45.34 -51.66
N PRO A 55 -32.50 -46.56 -52.23
CA PRO A 55 -33.56 -47.01 -53.12
C PRO A 55 -34.90 -47.23 -52.41
N ASP A 56 -34.87 -47.47 -51.09
CA ASP A 56 -36.07 -47.71 -50.29
C ASP A 56 -36.88 -46.41 -50.07
N PRO A 57 -38.15 -46.34 -50.53
CA PRO A 57 -39.03 -45.17 -50.34
C PRO A 57 -39.38 -44.86 -48.88
N THR A 58 -39.22 -45.82 -47.97
CA THR A 58 -39.67 -45.69 -46.58
C THR A 58 -38.62 -45.08 -45.66
N LEU A 59 -37.35 -45.05 -46.08
CA LEU A 59 -36.24 -44.51 -45.28
C LEU A 59 -36.23 -42.98 -45.26
N ALA A 60 -36.09 -42.40 -44.06
CA ALA A 60 -35.91 -40.95 -43.90
C ALA A 60 -34.66 -40.42 -44.63
N LEU A 61 -33.61 -41.24 -44.74
CA LEU A 61 -32.36 -40.93 -45.46
C LEU A 61 -32.56 -40.73 -46.96
N ARG A 62 -33.68 -41.18 -47.56
CA ARG A 62 -33.97 -40.94 -48.98
C ARG A 62 -34.12 -39.46 -49.31
N ARG A 63 -34.46 -38.61 -48.34
CA ARG A 63 -34.57 -37.16 -48.55
C ARG A 63 -33.19 -36.55 -48.71
N ILE A 64 -32.98 -35.78 -49.78
CA ILE A 64 -31.70 -35.11 -50.05
C ILE A 64 -31.34 -34.08 -48.97
N ASP A 65 -32.35 -33.51 -48.30
CA ASP A 65 -32.20 -32.54 -47.22
C ASP A 65 -32.25 -33.16 -45.81
N TRP A 66 -32.10 -34.49 -45.70
CA TRP A 66 -32.12 -35.21 -44.42
C TRP A 66 -31.11 -34.64 -43.42
N TYR A 67 -29.90 -34.29 -43.87
CA TYR A 67 -28.86 -33.73 -43.02
C TYR A 67 -29.31 -32.43 -42.35
N ALA A 68 -29.86 -31.50 -43.13
CA ALA A 68 -30.33 -30.21 -42.61
C ALA A 68 -31.61 -30.33 -41.75
N ARG A 69 -32.54 -31.23 -42.12
CA ARG A 69 -33.85 -31.34 -41.45
C ARG A 69 -33.88 -32.27 -40.25
N THR A 70 -33.03 -33.29 -40.22
CA THR A 70 -33.09 -34.36 -39.22
C THR A 70 -31.81 -34.43 -38.40
N PHE A 71 -30.64 -34.42 -39.05
CA PHE A 71 -29.37 -34.53 -38.35
C PHE A 71 -28.99 -33.26 -37.56
N LEU A 72 -28.96 -32.09 -38.22
CA LEU A 72 -28.55 -30.85 -37.57
C LEU A 72 -29.42 -30.45 -36.35
N PRO A 73 -30.76 -30.52 -36.39
CA PRO A 73 -31.58 -30.19 -35.20
C PRO A 73 -31.30 -31.11 -34.02
N ARG A 74 -31.05 -32.41 -34.28
CA ARG A 74 -30.72 -33.38 -33.23
C ARG A 74 -29.34 -33.13 -32.65
N MET A 75 -28.34 -32.81 -33.48
CA MET A 75 -26.99 -32.51 -33.02
C MET A 75 -26.90 -31.20 -32.26
N LYS A 76 -27.79 -30.24 -32.55
CA LYS A 76 -27.87 -28.97 -31.83
C LYS A 76 -28.16 -29.16 -30.32
N GLU A 77 -28.90 -30.20 -29.94
CA GLU A 77 -29.14 -30.56 -28.53
C GLU A 77 -27.87 -31.01 -27.80
N TYR A 78 -26.86 -31.46 -28.54
CA TYR A 78 -25.56 -31.93 -28.01
C TYR A 78 -24.42 -30.93 -28.20
N TYR A 79 -24.70 -29.74 -28.76
CA TYR A 79 -23.69 -28.72 -29.03
C TYR A 79 -23.03 -28.20 -27.74
N LYS A 80 -21.70 -28.15 -27.70
CA LYS A 80 -20.91 -27.62 -26.57
C LYS A 80 -20.09 -26.37 -26.92
N GLY A 81 -19.72 -26.19 -28.17
CA GLY A 81 -18.90 -25.09 -28.64
C GLY A 81 -18.28 -25.42 -30.00
N ASP A 82 -17.66 -24.42 -30.61
CA ASP A 82 -16.95 -24.58 -31.88
C ASP A 82 -15.57 -25.24 -31.67
N LEU A 83 -15.14 -26.02 -32.66
CA LEU A 83 -13.76 -26.50 -32.71
C LEU A 83 -12.84 -25.32 -33.03
N VAL A 84 -11.77 -25.17 -32.24
CA VAL A 84 -10.84 -24.06 -32.35
C VAL A 84 -9.49 -24.56 -32.86
N HIS A 85 -8.94 -23.87 -33.87
CA HIS A 85 -7.60 -24.10 -34.40
C HIS A 85 -6.67 -22.94 -34.02
N SER A 86 -5.45 -23.26 -33.60
CA SER A 86 -4.43 -22.25 -33.33
C SER A 86 -3.96 -21.63 -34.65
N ARG A 87 -3.67 -20.32 -34.64
CA ARG A 87 -3.06 -19.63 -35.79
C ARG A 87 -1.69 -20.20 -36.15
N LYS A 88 -0.99 -20.81 -35.19
CA LYS A 88 0.33 -21.42 -35.41
C LYS A 88 0.23 -22.83 -36.00
N SER A 89 -0.82 -23.59 -35.67
CA SER A 89 -0.97 -24.97 -36.16
C SER A 89 -1.41 -25.03 -37.62
N LEU A 90 -2.09 -23.99 -38.13
CA LEU A 90 -2.58 -23.94 -39.50
C LEU A 90 -1.46 -24.04 -40.56
N PRO A 91 -0.43 -23.18 -40.56
CA PRO A 91 0.72 -23.35 -41.45
C PRO A 91 1.46 -24.66 -41.22
N GLN A 92 1.59 -25.07 -39.95
CA GLN A 92 2.33 -26.29 -39.59
C GLN A 92 1.70 -27.55 -40.19
N GLU A 93 0.39 -27.78 -40.01
CA GLU A 93 -0.23 -28.97 -40.61
C GLU A 93 -0.41 -28.83 -42.13
N ALA A 94 -0.47 -27.61 -42.67
CA ALA A 94 -0.45 -27.40 -44.12
C ALA A 94 0.86 -27.92 -44.74
N GLU A 95 1.99 -27.69 -44.08
CA GLU A 95 3.30 -28.16 -44.51
C GLU A 95 3.52 -29.65 -44.17
N GLU A 96 3.36 -30.03 -42.90
CA GLU A 96 3.70 -31.38 -42.41
C GLU A 96 2.75 -32.48 -42.93
N ARG A 97 1.46 -32.16 -43.07
CA ARG A 97 0.42 -33.12 -43.50
C ARG A 97 -0.11 -32.82 -44.90
N SER A 98 0.51 -31.88 -45.61
CA SER A 98 0.08 -31.44 -46.94
C SER A 98 -1.39 -30.98 -46.98
N ARG A 99 -1.94 -30.49 -45.86
CA ARG A 99 -3.34 -30.06 -45.76
C ARG A 99 -3.59 -28.79 -46.57
N GLN A 100 -4.61 -28.83 -47.41
CA GLN A 100 -5.02 -27.74 -48.28
C GLN A 100 -6.15 -26.92 -47.64
N TRP A 101 -5.86 -26.39 -46.46
CA TRP A 101 -6.80 -25.61 -45.66
C TRP A 101 -6.38 -24.14 -45.57
N ALA A 102 -7.33 -23.24 -45.34
CA ALA A 102 -7.06 -21.81 -45.18
C ALA A 102 -8.14 -21.16 -44.31
N SER A 103 -7.86 -19.99 -43.74
CA SER A 103 -8.86 -19.26 -42.96
C SER A 103 -9.46 -18.07 -43.71
N ILE A 104 -10.77 -17.88 -43.59
CA ILE A 104 -11.52 -16.74 -44.14
C ILE A 104 -12.40 -16.17 -43.02
N ASN A 105 -12.29 -14.88 -42.73
CA ASN A 105 -13.05 -14.16 -41.69
C ASN A 105 -13.04 -14.86 -40.32
N GLY A 106 -11.89 -15.43 -39.92
CA GLY A 106 -11.75 -16.15 -38.65
C GLY A 106 -12.31 -17.57 -38.62
N ARG A 107 -12.82 -18.09 -39.74
CA ARG A 107 -13.26 -19.48 -39.92
C ARG A 107 -12.25 -20.27 -40.74
N VAL A 108 -12.09 -21.55 -40.45
CA VAL A 108 -11.14 -22.44 -41.13
C VAL A 108 -11.90 -23.39 -42.05
N TYR A 109 -11.39 -23.54 -43.27
CA TYR A 109 -11.94 -24.41 -44.30
C TYR A 109 -10.86 -25.35 -44.84
N ASP A 110 -11.19 -26.62 -45.07
CA ASP A 110 -10.26 -27.66 -45.53
C ASP A 110 -10.70 -28.25 -46.88
N LEU A 111 -9.91 -28.03 -47.95
CA LEU A 111 -10.14 -28.57 -49.29
C LEU A 111 -9.25 -29.80 -49.61
N THR A 112 -8.61 -30.40 -48.61
CA THR A 112 -7.70 -31.55 -48.82
C THR A 112 -8.39 -32.71 -49.54
N ASP A 113 -9.58 -33.11 -49.08
CA ASP A 113 -10.36 -34.20 -49.70
C ASP A 113 -10.86 -33.83 -51.10
N TYR A 114 -11.14 -32.54 -51.36
CA TYR A 114 -11.50 -32.07 -52.71
C TYR A 114 -10.34 -32.29 -53.69
N PHE A 115 -9.13 -31.80 -53.35
CA PHE A 115 -7.97 -31.95 -54.23
C PHE A 115 -7.55 -33.41 -54.41
N TYR A 116 -7.65 -34.21 -53.36
CA TYR A 116 -7.41 -35.64 -53.43
C TYR A 116 -8.38 -36.33 -54.41
N THR A 117 -9.68 -36.06 -54.28
CA THR A 117 -10.72 -36.63 -55.16
C THR A 117 -10.49 -36.27 -56.63
N VAL A 118 -10.19 -35.00 -56.91
CA VAL A 118 -9.90 -34.51 -58.28
C VAL A 118 -8.68 -35.23 -58.87
N GLY A 119 -7.65 -35.45 -58.06
CA GLY A 119 -6.45 -36.18 -58.46
C GLY A 119 -6.70 -37.65 -58.81
N VAL A 120 -7.41 -38.38 -57.93
CA VAL A 120 -7.72 -39.81 -58.14
C VAL A 120 -8.65 -40.02 -59.34
N GLN A 121 -9.55 -39.07 -59.61
CA GLN A 121 -10.50 -39.11 -60.72
C GLN A 121 -9.95 -38.51 -62.02
N ASN A 122 -8.61 -38.44 -62.19
CA ASN A 122 -7.93 -37.97 -63.41
C ASN A 122 -8.39 -36.58 -63.89
N ASN A 123 -8.69 -35.65 -62.99
CA ASN A 123 -9.15 -34.29 -63.29
C ASN A 123 -10.40 -34.21 -64.18
N LEU A 124 -11.31 -35.18 -64.06
CA LEU A 124 -12.60 -35.14 -64.75
C LEU A 124 -13.41 -33.92 -64.30
N LYS A 125 -13.98 -33.18 -65.26
CA LYS A 125 -14.73 -31.93 -65.02
C LYS A 125 -15.87 -32.04 -64.02
N GLN A 126 -16.46 -33.23 -63.87
CA GLN A 126 -17.55 -33.48 -62.93
C GLN A 126 -17.09 -33.44 -61.45
N TYR A 127 -15.81 -33.73 -61.17
CA TYR A 127 -15.22 -33.67 -59.83
C TYR A 127 -14.49 -32.35 -59.57
N ASP A 128 -13.98 -31.68 -60.63
CA ASP A 128 -13.38 -30.34 -60.54
C ASP A 128 -14.44 -29.24 -60.68
N PHE A 129 -15.35 -29.16 -59.71
CA PHE A 129 -16.51 -28.27 -59.77
C PHE A 129 -16.29 -26.87 -59.19
N LEU A 130 -15.25 -26.66 -58.38
CA LEU A 130 -14.95 -25.33 -57.82
C LEU A 130 -14.22 -24.44 -58.84
N PRO A 131 -14.48 -23.12 -58.88
CA PRO A 131 -13.79 -22.21 -59.78
C PRO A 131 -12.28 -22.20 -59.55
N ARG A 132 -11.49 -22.16 -60.63
CA ARG A 132 -10.01 -22.12 -60.57
C ARG A 132 -9.48 -20.99 -59.68
N ALA A 133 -10.10 -19.82 -59.74
CA ALA A 133 -9.71 -18.68 -58.91
C ALA A 133 -9.82 -18.97 -57.40
N VAL A 134 -10.74 -19.85 -56.98
CA VAL A 134 -10.90 -20.27 -55.58
C VAL A 134 -9.93 -21.40 -55.26
N THR A 135 -9.81 -22.40 -56.12
CA THR A 135 -8.92 -23.54 -55.87
C THR A 135 -7.44 -23.15 -55.88
N ASP A 136 -7.03 -22.25 -56.76
CA ASP A 136 -5.67 -21.68 -56.79
C ASP A 136 -5.38 -20.86 -55.52
N LEU A 137 -6.39 -20.19 -54.95
CA LEU A 137 -6.22 -19.41 -53.72
C LEU A 137 -5.86 -20.32 -52.54
N PHE A 138 -6.54 -21.46 -52.40
CA PHE A 138 -6.24 -22.45 -51.36
C PHE A 138 -4.90 -23.17 -51.58
N LYS A 139 -4.55 -23.52 -52.83
CA LYS A 139 -3.26 -24.16 -53.15
C LYS A 139 -2.06 -23.26 -52.86
N ASN A 140 -2.16 -21.98 -53.24
CA ASN A 140 -1.04 -21.05 -53.14
C ASN A 140 -0.87 -20.47 -51.73
N ASN A 141 -1.91 -20.55 -50.87
CA ASN A 141 -1.91 -19.94 -49.54
C ASN A 141 -2.35 -20.94 -48.46
N ALA A 142 -1.96 -22.20 -48.58
CA ALA A 142 -2.28 -23.24 -47.61
C ALA A 142 -1.78 -22.85 -46.20
N GLY A 143 -2.65 -22.93 -45.21
CA GLY A 143 -2.40 -22.56 -43.81
C GLY A 143 -2.44 -21.06 -43.51
N ALA A 144 -2.66 -20.20 -44.50
CA ALA A 144 -2.71 -18.75 -44.32
C ALA A 144 -4.13 -18.19 -44.18
N ASP A 145 -4.22 -16.92 -43.76
CA ASP A 145 -5.46 -16.15 -43.77
C ASP A 145 -5.66 -15.50 -45.15
N ILE A 146 -6.67 -15.98 -45.86
CA ILE A 146 -6.98 -15.55 -47.23
C ILE A 146 -8.15 -14.55 -47.29
N THR A 147 -8.55 -14.01 -46.14
CA THR A 147 -9.68 -13.07 -46.02
C THR A 147 -9.57 -11.88 -46.97
N GLU A 148 -8.39 -11.25 -47.05
CA GLU A 148 -8.18 -10.07 -47.89
C GLU A 148 -8.16 -10.39 -49.38
N GLN A 149 -7.81 -11.63 -49.75
CA GLN A 149 -7.76 -12.06 -51.16
C GLN A 149 -9.11 -12.63 -51.64
N TRP A 150 -10.06 -12.83 -50.73
CA TRP A 150 -11.40 -13.32 -51.03
C TRP A 150 -12.25 -12.23 -51.71
N ARG A 151 -12.56 -12.39 -52.99
CA ARG A 151 -13.26 -11.37 -53.80
C ARG A 151 -14.78 -11.49 -53.67
N ASP A 152 -15.49 -10.37 -53.75
CA ASP A 152 -16.96 -10.35 -53.75
C ASP A 152 -17.54 -10.51 -55.18
N THR A 153 -17.34 -11.69 -55.77
CA THR A 153 -17.90 -12.05 -57.09
C THR A 153 -18.91 -13.18 -56.96
N ASP A 154 -19.78 -13.37 -57.95
CA ASP A 154 -20.83 -14.40 -57.93
C ASP A 154 -20.25 -15.81 -57.69
N ASP A 155 -19.13 -16.12 -58.36
CA ASP A 155 -18.41 -17.38 -58.19
C ASP A 155 -17.88 -17.59 -56.76
N PHE A 156 -17.34 -16.54 -56.15
CA PHE A 156 -16.85 -16.59 -54.77
C PHE A 156 -18.01 -16.68 -53.76
N ARG A 157 -19.18 -16.09 -54.02
CA ARG A 157 -20.38 -16.23 -53.16
C ARG A 157 -20.96 -17.63 -53.20
N LYS A 158 -21.07 -18.23 -54.39
CA LYS A 158 -21.47 -19.64 -54.56
C LYS A 158 -20.46 -20.58 -53.90
N SER A 159 -19.18 -20.33 -54.11
CA SER A 159 -18.09 -21.09 -53.48
C SER A 159 -18.12 -20.96 -51.95
N MET A 160 -18.37 -19.77 -51.40
CA MET A 160 -18.48 -19.56 -49.95
C MET A 160 -19.66 -20.35 -49.35
N THR A 161 -20.77 -20.47 -50.08
CA THR A 161 -21.92 -21.30 -49.65
C THR A 161 -21.54 -22.78 -49.60
N CYS A 162 -20.86 -23.27 -50.65
CA CYS A 162 -20.30 -24.63 -50.69
C CYS A 162 -19.29 -24.88 -49.56
N LEU A 163 -18.36 -23.95 -49.33
CA LEU A 163 -17.37 -24.02 -48.25
C LEU A 163 -18.01 -24.09 -46.86
N ASN A 164 -19.02 -23.26 -46.59
CA ASN A 164 -19.73 -23.26 -45.31
C ASN A 164 -20.49 -24.57 -45.04
N ASN A 165 -20.99 -25.23 -46.09
CA ASN A 165 -21.81 -26.42 -45.94
C ASN A 165 -21.00 -27.72 -45.88
N GLN A 166 -19.90 -27.81 -46.66
CA GLN A 166 -19.15 -29.05 -46.86
C GLN A 166 -17.73 -29.03 -46.30
N PHE A 167 -17.07 -27.87 -46.28
CA PHE A 167 -15.62 -27.79 -46.06
C PHE A 167 -15.22 -27.01 -44.80
N TYR A 168 -16.20 -26.61 -43.98
CA TYR A 168 -15.96 -25.89 -42.73
C TYR A 168 -15.47 -26.84 -41.63
N VAL A 169 -14.34 -26.50 -40.97
CA VAL A 169 -13.73 -27.35 -39.94
C VAL A 169 -13.64 -26.69 -38.55
N GLY A 170 -13.75 -25.36 -38.44
CA GLY A 170 -13.73 -24.68 -37.14
C GLY A 170 -13.44 -23.18 -37.21
N ILE A 171 -13.10 -22.58 -36.07
CA ILE A 171 -12.73 -21.15 -35.93
C ILE A 171 -11.27 -20.97 -35.48
N LEU A 172 -10.70 -19.78 -35.70
CA LEU A 172 -9.37 -19.42 -35.20
C LEU A 172 -9.41 -19.08 -33.70
N ASP A 173 -8.37 -19.49 -32.97
CA ASP A 173 -8.20 -19.10 -31.56
C ASP A 173 -7.97 -17.58 -31.45
N PHE A 174 -8.81 -16.92 -30.65
CA PHE A 174 -8.73 -15.49 -30.36
C PHE A 174 -8.07 -15.19 -29.01
N ARG A 175 -7.80 -16.22 -28.17
CA ARG A 175 -7.26 -16.03 -26.82
C ARG A 175 -5.82 -15.53 -26.82
N GLU A 176 -5.04 -15.91 -27.82
CA GLU A 176 -3.66 -15.44 -28.05
C GLU A 176 -3.63 -14.05 -28.73
N THR A 177 -4.75 -13.36 -28.86
CA THR A 177 -4.76 -12.03 -29.46
C THR A 177 -4.26 -10.98 -28.45
N PRO A 178 -3.61 -9.89 -28.94
CA PRO A 178 -3.13 -8.81 -28.07
C PRO A 178 -4.22 -8.23 -27.15
N ARG A 179 -5.49 -8.24 -27.59
CA ARG A 179 -6.63 -7.74 -26.80
C ARG A 179 -6.84 -8.52 -25.49
N CYS A 180 -6.51 -9.81 -25.48
CA CYS A 180 -6.69 -10.67 -24.31
C CYS A 180 -5.40 -10.78 -23.47
N GLU A 181 -4.21 -10.72 -24.08
CA GLU A 181 -2.95 -10.85 -23.36
C GLU A 181 -2.49 -9.57 -22.66
N VAL A 182 -2.83 -8.38 -23.17
CA VAL A 182 -2.36 -7.10 -22.61
C VAL A 182 -2.69 -6.95 -21.13
N ASN A 183 -3.87 -7.36 -20.68
CA ASN A 183 -4.25 -7.26 -19.27
C ASN A 183 -3.34 -8.13 -18.37
N ASN A 184 -2.97 -9.33 -18.82
CA ASN A 184 -2.07 -10.21 -18.07
C ASN A 184 -0.68 -9.60 -17.93
N TYR A 185 -0.15 -8.98 -19.00
CA TYR A 185 1.14 -8.29 -18.96
C TYR A 185 1.12 -7.06 -18.06
N ILE A 186 0.02 -6.29 -18.06
CA ILE A 186 -0.16 -5.14 -17.16
C ILE A 186 -0.14 -5.61 -15.70
N LEU A 187 -0.93 -6.63 -15.35
CA LEU A 187 -0.97 -7.18 -14.00
C LEU A 187 0.40 -7.69 -13.55
N LEU A 188 1.09 -8.45 -14.41
CA LEU A 188 2.44 -8.94 -14.15
C LEU A 188 3.43 -7.79 -13.91
N ALA A 189 3.39 -6.74 -14.74
CA ALA A 189 4.26 -5.58 -14.58
C ALA A 189 4.06 -4.89 -13.22
N PHE A 190 2.80 -4.68 -12.80
CA PHE A 190 2.50 -4.12 -11.47
C PHE A 190 2.98 -5.03 -10.33
N THR A 191 2.78 -6.35 -10.45
CA THR A 191 3.28 -7.31 -9.46
C THR A 191 4.80 -7.26 -9.34
N ILE A 192 5.53 -7.22 -10.47
CA ILE A 192 6.99 -7.13 -10.48
C ILE A 192 7.45 -5.83 -9.81
N ILE A 193 6.82 -4.70 -10.12
CA ILE A 193 7.15 -3.41 -9.49
C ILE A 193 6.94 -3.48 -7.97
N LEU A 194 5.79 -3.99 -7.53
CA LEU A 194 5.45 -4.09 -6.10
C LEU A 194 6.41 -5.02 -5.35
N CYS A 195 6.68 -6.22 -5.90
CA CYS A 195 7.64 -7.16 -5.32
C CYS A 195 9.05 -6.57 -5.26
N SER A 196 9.46 -5.82 -6.28
CA SER A 196 10.77 -5.14 -6.32
C SER A 196 10.87 -4.07 -5.24
N VAL A 197 9.84 -3.25 -5.06
CA VAL A 197 9.82 -2.21 -4.00
C VAL A 197 9.88 -2.86 -2.61
N ILE A 198 9.13 -3.94 -2.37
CA ILE A 198 9.18 -4.67 -1.10
C ILE A 198 10.57 -5.27 -0.85
N LEU A 199 11.17 -5.90 -1.87
CA LEU A 199 12.50 -6.48 -1.76
C LEU A 199 13.55 -5.41 -1.46
N ILE A 200 13.50 -4.26 -2.13
CA ILE A 200 14.41 -3.14 -1.87
C ILE A 200 14.21 -2.61 -0.44
N LYS A 201 12.96 -2.41 0.02
CA LYS A 201 12.66 -2.00 1.41
C LYS A 201 13.27 -3.00 2.40
N PHE A 202 13.09 -4.30 2.17
CA PHE A 202 13.63 -5.36 3.02
C PHE A 202 15.16 -5.33 3.07
N LEU A 203 15.82 -5.31 1.91
CA LEU A 203 17.29 -5.24 1.82
C LEU A 203 17.84 -3.96 2.47
N ALA A 204 17.15 -2.84 2.32
CA ALA A 204 17.50 -1.57 2.95
C ALA A 204 17.40 -1.63 4.49
N ALA A 205 16.42 -2.35 5.03
CA ALA A 205 16.27 -2.54 6.47
C ALA A 205 17.24 -3.56 7.09
N LEU A 206 17.85 -4.44 6.30
CA LEU A 206 18.84 -5.40 6.83
C LEU A 206 20.08 -4.71 7.45
N GLN A 207 20.30 -3.41 7.17
CA GLN A 207 21.34 -2.53 7.75
C GLN A 207 22.52 -3.29 8.36
N LEU A 208 23.29 -3.99 7.51
CA LEU A 208 24.41 -4.89 7.87
C LEU A 208 25.65 -4.12 8.37
N GLY A 209 25.45 -3.17 9.30
CA GLY A 209 26.47 -2.36 9.92
C GLY A 209 26.91 -2.92 11.27
N THR A 210 28.09 -2.52 11.72
CA THR A 210 28.56 -2.85 13.07
C THR A 210 27.87 -1.99 14.12
N LYS A 211 27.24 -2.59 15.13
CA LYS A 211 26.61 -1.91 16.28
C LYS A 211 27.65 -1.35 17.24
N ARG A 212 28.37 -0.30 16.85
CA ARG A 212 29.35 0.36 17.71
C ARG A 212 28.65 1.21 18.76
N ARG A 213 29.17 1.22 19.99
CA ARG A 213 28.72 2.17 21.02
C ARG A 213 29.41 3.53 20.74
N PRO A 214 28.65 4.63 20.59
CA PRO A 214 29.25 5.94 20.38
C PRO A 214 29.95 6.43 21.64
N SER A 215 30.89 7.37 21.49
CA SER A 215 31.51 8.05 22.63
C SER A 215 30.44 8.80 23.44
N PRO A 216 30.61 8.91 24.77
CA PRO A 216 29.73 9.73 25.60
C PRO A 216 29.66 11.16 25.06
N GLN A 217 28.45 11.69 24.93
CA GLN A 217 28.20 13.06 24.50
C GLN A 217 27.93 13.96 25.71
N ASP A 218 28.18 15.26 25.55
CA ASP A 218 28.12 16.27 26.62
C ASP A 218 27.08 17.36 26.33
N LYS A 219 26.05 17.06 25.54
CA LYS A 219 25.00 18.02 25.15
C LYS A 219 23.90 18.10 26.20
N PHE A 220 23.36 19.28 26.45
CA PHE A 220 22.21 19.45 27.34
C PHE A 220 20.90 19.04 26.61
N VAL A 221 20.09 18.21 27.26
CA VAL A 221 18.85 17.65 26.70
C VAL A 221 17.70 17.81 27.68
N ILE A 222 16.56 18.30 27.19
CA ILE A 222 15.29 18.29 27.93
C ILE A 222 14.51 17.04 27.52
N CYS A 223 14.18 16.17 28.46
CA CYS A 223 13.29 15.03 28.27
C CYS A 223 11.85 15.48 28.54
N LEU A 224 11.10 15.85 27.50
CA LEU A 224 9.70 16.24 27.61
C LEU A 224 8.81 15.00 27.71
N VAL A 225 8.03 14.92 28.79
CA VAL A 225 7.06 13.86 29.08
C VAL A 225 5.66 14.47 29.27
N PRO A 226 4.83 14.52 28.23
CA PRO A 226 3.42 14.89 28.38
C PRO A 226 2.66 13.77 29.08
N ALA A 227 1.93 14.10 30.15
CA ALA A 227 1.11 13.16 30.91
C ALA A 227 -0.36 13.62 30.94
N TYR A 228 -1.29 12.69 30.79
CA TYR A 228 -2.73 12.92 30.76
C TYR A 228 -3.52 11.99 31.69
N THR A 229 -3.57 10.70 31.39
CA THR A 229 -4.41 9.70 32.10
C THR A 229 -3.68 8.38 32.35
N GLU A 230 -2.37 8.36 32.23
CA GLU A 230 -1.54 7.18 32.40
C GLU A 230 -1.58 6.69 33.86
N GLY A 231 -1.38 5.38 34.04
CA GLY A 231 -1.34 4.76 35.37
C GLY A 231 -0.01 4.99 36.10
N GLU A 232 -0.01 4.80 37.42
CA GLU A 232 1.19 4.96 38.25
C GLU A 232 2.35 4.07 37.77
N ASP A 233 2.09 2.80 37.48
CA ASP A 233 3.13 1.86 37.03
C ASP A 233 3.76 2.28 35.70
N GLN A 234 2.97 2.81 34.76
CA GLN A 234 3.44 3.27 33.45
C GLN A 234 4.29 4.52 33.60
N LEU A 235 3.80 5.51 34.36
CA LEU A 235 4.52 6.76 34.64
C LEU A 235 5.83 6.49 35.36
N ARG A 236 5.82 5.62 36.38
CA ARG A 236 7.01 5.25 37.15
C ARG A 236 8.05 4.59 36.24
N LYS A 237 7.66 3.58 35.45
CA LYS A 237 8.57 2.93 34.48
C LYS A 237 9.16 3.91 33.46
N GLY A 238 8.35 4.84 32.95
CA GLY A 238 8.81 5.88 32.03
C GLY A 238 9.87 6.77 32.67
N LEU A 239 9.56 7.35 33.83
CA LEU A 239 10.46 8.25 34.57
C LEU A 239 11.74 7.56 35.06
N ASP A 240 11.62 6.33 35.57
CA ASP A 240 12.75 5.51 35.99
C ASP A 240 13.70 5.25 34.81
N SER A 241 13.15 4.89 33.65
CA SER A 241 13.95 4.63 32.45
C SER A 241 14.72 5.87 31.96
N LEU A 242 14.12 7.07 32.05
CA LEU A 242 14.79 8.34 31.71
C LEU A 242 15.92 8.68 32.68
N THR A 243 15.72 8.31 33.96
CA THR A 243 16.70 8.53 35.03
C THR A 243 17.89 7.59 34.86
N ALA A 244 17.64 6.33 34.51
CA ALA A 244 18.64 5.28 34.27
C ALA A 244 19.43 5.41 32.95
N LEU A 245 19.11 6.37 32.07
CA LEU A 245 19.85 6.57 30.82
C LEU A 245 21.35 6.78 31.07
N GLN A 246 22.20 6.03 30.34
CA GLN A 246 23.66 6.13 30.33
C GLN A 246 24.11 7.44 29.65
N TYR A 247 23.90 8.54 30.35
CA TYR A 247 24.19 9.91 29.93
C TYR A 247 24.51 10.74 31.17
N ASP A 248 25.24 11.85 31.03
CA ASP A 248 25.55 12.73 32.16
C ASP A 248 24.25 13.29 32.77
N ASN A 249 23.92 12.86 33.99
CA ASN A 249 22.71 13.25 34.70
C ASN A 249 22.62 14.77 34.95
N LYS A 250 23.76 15.49 34.99
CA LYS A 250 23.79 16.96 35.12
C LYS A 250 23.37 17.68 33.85
N ARG A 251 23.29 16.97 32.73
CA ARG A 251 22.94 17.50 31.40
C ARG A 251 21.56 17.06 30.93
N LYS A 252 20.83 16.30 31.74
CA LYS A 252 19.44 15.89 31.51
C LYS A 252 18.53 16.73 32.38
N LEU A 253 17.41 17.18 31.83
CA LEU A 253 16.29 17.74 32.59
C LEU A 253 15.02 16.99 32.23
N ILE A 254 14.38 16.34 33.20
CA ILE A 254 13.08 15.71 32.99
C ILE A 254 12.01 16.79 33.12
N CYS A 255 11.30 17.08 32.04
CA CYS A 255 10.21 18.05 31.99
C CYS A 255 8.88 17.32 31.84
N VAL A 256 8.15 17.15 32.94
CA VAL A 256 6.83 16.51 32.92
C VAL A 256 5.76 17.58 32.80
N VAL A 257 4.84 17.44 31.83
CA VAL A 257 3.71 18.36 31.67
C VAL A 257 2.42 17.60 31.84
N CYS A 258 1.76 17.82 32.98
CA CYS A 258 0.46 17.20 33.28
C CYS A 258 -0.67 18.03 32.67
N ASP A 259 -1.35 17.47 31.67
CA ASP A 259 -2.32 18.15 30.83
C ASP A 259 -3.75 18.13 31.41
N GLY A 260 -3.91 18.82 32.54
CA GLY A 260 -5.19 18.98 33.23
C GLY A 260 -5.26 18.22 34.55
N MET A 261 -6.25 18.59 35.37
CA MET A 261 -6.56 17.93 36.64
C MET A 261 -7.55 16.79 36.41
N ILE A 262 -7.08 15.66 35.86
CA ILE A 262 -7.95 14.57 35.40
C ILE A 262 -7.56 13.26 36.06
N VAL A 263 -8.57 12.46 36.39
CA VAL A 263 -8.43 11.10 36.92
C VAL A 263 -8.59 10.13 35.74
N GLY A 264 -7.53 9.36 35.45
CA GLY A 264 -7.56 8.31 34.44
C GLY A 264 -8.52 7.17 34.82
N GLY A 265 -9.05 6.46 33.82
CA GLY A 265 -9.89 5.30 34.07
C GLY A 265 -9.09 4.20 34.76
N GLY A 266 -9.47 3.84 35.99
CA GLY A 266 -8.75 2.87 36.81
C GLY A 266 -7.78 3.49 37.82
N ASN A 267 -7.56 4.81 37.78
CA ASN A 267 -6.76 5.52 38.78
C ASN A 267 -7.63 5.99 39.94
N ASP A 268 -7.06 6.04 41.14
CA ASP A 268 -7.69 6.51 42.37
C ASP A 268 -7.54 8.03 42.60
N ARG A 269 -6.57 8.66 41.93
CA ARG A 269 -6.22 10.07 42.07
C ARG A 269 -5.87 10.73 40.72
N PRO A 270 -5.89 12.07 40.65
CA PRO A 270 -5.54 12.77 39.41
C PRO A 270 -4.10 12.52 38.98
N THR A 271 -3.86 12.44 37.68
CA THR A 271 -2.52 12.20 37.09
C THR A 271 -1.44 13.15 37.63
N PRO A 272 -1.68 14.47 37.80
CA PRO A 272 -0.69 15.35 38.41
C PRO A 272 -0.27 14.92 39.82
N LYS A 273 -1.20 14.39 40.62
CA LYS A 273 -0.90 13.92 41.97
C LYS A 273 -0.06 12.64 41.93
N ILE A 274 -0.38 11.71 41.02
CA ILE A 274 0.42 10.50 40.79
C ILE A 274 1.86 10.88 40.44
N VAL A 275 2.06 11.81 39.50
CA VAL A 275 3.40 12.28 39.10
C VAL A 275 4.16 12.89 40.28
N LEU A 276 3.53 13.77 41.05
CA LEU A 276 4.16 14.41 42.21
C LEU A 276 4.52 13.39 43.31
N ASP A 277 3.65 12.39 43.52
CA ASP A 277 3.89 11.31 44.48
C ASP A 277 5.05 10.40 44.04
N ILE A 278 5.17 10.09 42.73
CA ILE A 278 6.31 9.34 42.18
C ILE A 278 7.61 10.10 42.40
N LEU A 279 7.61 11.41 42.13
CA LEU A 279 8.78 12.28 42.26
C LEU A 279 9.12 12.66 43.71
N GLY A 280 8.29 12.26 44.69
CA GLY A 280 8.54 12.51 46.11
C GLY A 280 8.36 13.97 46.55
N VAL A 281 7.51 14.74 45.86
CA VAL A 281 7.21 16.13 46.25
C VAL A 281 6.39 16.13 47.55
N ASP A 282 6.78 16.95 48.54
CA ASP A 282 6.00 17.08 49.78
C ASP A 282 4.57 17.55 49.47
N PRO A 283 3.53 16.80 49.89
CA PRO A 283 2.12 17.16 49.66
C PRO A 283 1.71 18.54 50.20
N LYS A 284 2.50 19.13 51.11
CA LYS A 284 2.27 20.49 51.63
C LYS A 284 2.68 21.59 50.65
N ILE A 285 3.52 21.27 49.67
CA ILE A 285 3.97 22.23 48.66
C ILE A 285 2.84 22.44 47.65
N ASP A 286 2.26 23.64 47.67
CA ASP A 286 1.27 24.05 46.67
C ASP A 286 1.63 25.42 46.08
N PRO A 287 2.40 25.46 44.97
CA PRO A 287 2.81 26.70 44.33
C PRO A 287 1.62 27.43 43.69
N PRO A 288 1.72 28.76 43.51
CA PRO A 288 0.64 29.55 42.94
C PRO A 288 0.35 29.12 41.50
N ALA A 289 -0.94 29.17 41.13
CA ALA A 289 -1.35 28.95 39.75
C ALA A 289 -1.10 30.23 38.93
N LEU A 290 -0.24 30.14 37.93
CA LEU A 290 0.21 31.27 37.11
C LEU A 290 -0.39 31.21 35.69
N PRO A 291 -0.85 32.33 35.14
CA PRO A 291 -1.48 32.36 33.83
C PRO A 291 -0.47 32.18 32.69
N PHE A 292 -0.91 31.52 31.63
CA PHE A 292 -0.19 31.40 30.36
C PHE A 292 -1.15 31.28 29.17
N LYS A 293 -0.62 31.49 27.97
CA LYS A 293 -1.36 31.32 26.72
C LYS A 293 -1.26 29.87 26.25
N SER A 294 -2.42 29.27 25.99
CA SER A 294 -2.59 27.87 25.62
C SER A 294 -3.30 27.76 24.26
N VAL A 295 -3.16 26.61 23.61
CA VAL A 295 -3.77 26.26 22.33
C VAL A 295 -5.24 25.89 22.59
N GLY A 296 -6.08 26.93 22.69
CA GLY A 296 -7.52 26.81 22.84
C GLY A 296 -8.27 27.82 21.96
N VAL A 297 -9.61 27.76 21.98
CA VAL A 297 -10.47 28.68 21.22
C VAL A 297 -11.13 29.68 22.17
N GLY A 298 -11.14 30.96 21.78
CA GLY A 298 -11.78 32.03 22.55
C GLY A 298 -11.27 32.08 23.98
N SER A 299 -12.18 31.93 24.96
CA SER A 299 -11.79 32.01 26.37
C SER A 299 -10.80 30.93 26.81
N GLU A 300 -10.77 29.77 26.13
CA GLU A 300 -9.94 28.62 26.49
C GLU A 300 -8.46 28.80 26.20
N GLN A 301 -8.08 29.90 25.53
CA GLN A 301 -6.69 30.33 25.30
C GLN A 301 -5.97 30.76 26.58
N LEU A 302 -6.71 31.22 27.60
CA LEU A 302 -6.13 31.50 28.90
C LEU A 302 -6.21 30.25 29.75
N ASN A 303 -5.05 29.75 30.16
CA ASN A 303 -4.90 28.61 31.05
C ASN A 303 -3.99 29.00 32.22
N TYR A 304 -4.00 28.20 33.28
CA TYR A 304 -3.17 28.41 34.46
C TYR A 304 -2.36 27.16 34.75
N GLY A 305 -1.10 27.34 35.13
CA GLY A 305 -0.18 26.26 35.44
C GLY A 305 0.45 26.43 36.82
N LYS A 306 0.77 25.32 37.46
CA LYS A 306 1.60 25.25 38.67
C LYS A 306 2.94 24.63 38.32
N VAL A 307 4.03 25.18 38.82
CA VAL A 307 5.39 24.70 38.51
C VAL A 307 6.03 24.12 39.77
N TYR A 308 6.55 22.90 39.65
CA TYR A 308 7.31 22.22 40.68
C TYR A 308 8.68 21.85 40.12
N SER A 309 9.71 21.82 40.96
CA SER A 309 11.04 21.36 40.57
C SER A 309 11.66 20.55 41.70
N GLY A 310 12.70 19.78 41.37
CA GLY A 310 13.42 18.99 42.35
C GLY A 310 14.44 18.06 41.70
N LEU A 311 14.89 17.08 42.48
CA LEU A 311 15.79 16.03 42.04
C LEU A 311 15.06 14.69 42.20
N TYR A 312 15.11 13.86 41.17
CA TYR A 312 14.56 12.51 41.21
C TYR A 312 15.71 11.50 41.25
N GLU A 313 15.63 10.55 42.19
CA GLU A 313 16.65 9.53 42.40
C GLU A 313 16.09 8.14 42.05
N TYR A 314 16.82 7.43 41.20
CA TYR A 314 16.52 6.04 40.84
C TYR A 314 17.82 5.27 40.57
N GLU A 315 18.02 4.13 41.23
CA GLU A 315 19.22 3.28 41.12
C GLU A 315 20.56 4.06 41.26
N GLY A 316 20.60 5.04 42.17
CA GLY A 316 21.77 5.88 42.41
C GLY A 316 22.02 6.96 41.34
N ASN A 317 21.15 7.06 40.32
CA ASN A 317 21.13 8.16 39.37
C ASN A 317 20.23 9.28 39.90
N VAL A 318 20.73 10.51 39.92
CA VAL A 318 19.99 11.70 40.37
C VAL A 318 19.87 12.67 39.21
N VAL A 319 18.64 12.93 38.75
CA VAL A 319 18.36 13.79 37.60
C VAL A 319 17.43 14.93 38.03
N PRO A 320 17.71 16.20 37.66
CA PRO A 320 16.80 17.29 37.94
C PRO A 320 15.52 17.17 37.11
N TYR A 321 14.40 17.56 37.71
CA TYR A 321 13.12 17.60 37.04
C TYR A 321 12.41 18.95 37.22
N ILE A 322 11.50 19.22 36.29
CA ILE A 322 10.47 20.25 36.39
C ILE A 322 9.13 19.63 36.03
N VAL A 323 8.09 19.88 36.83
CA VAL A 323 6.71 19.47 36.56
C VAL A 323 5.86 20.71 36.36
N VAL A 324 5.16 20.77 35.23
CA VAL A 324 4.15 21.79 34.98
C VAL A 324 2.77 21.15 35.00
N VAL A 325 1.94 21.52 35.97
CA VAL A 325 0.57 21.03 36.13
C VAL A 325 -0.40 22.06 35.60
N LYS A 326 -1.08 21.76 34.49
CA LYS A 326 -2.13 22.62 33.97
C LYS A 326 -3.39 22.44 34.80
N VAL A 327 -3.90 23.52 35.39
CA VAL A 327 -5.05 23.49 36.29
C VAL A 327 -6.30 24.13 35.69
N GLY A 328 -6.17 24.91 34.61
CA GLY A 328 -7.30 25.63 34.03
C GLY A 328 -7.67 26.88 34.83
N LYS A 329 -8.56 27.69 34.25
CA LYS A 329 -9.13 28.85 34.95
C LYS A 329 -9.99 28.43 36.13
N GLN A 330 -10.25 29.35 37.05
CA GLN A 330 -11.16 29.12 38.16
C GLN A 330 -12.58 28.72 37.70
N SER A 331 -13.05 29.25 36.57
CA SER A 331 -14.33 28.87 35.97
C SER A 331 -14.36 27.46 35.36
N GLU A 332 -13.20 26.82 35.18
CA GLU A 332 -13.10 25.47 34.65
C GLU A 332 -13.05 24.39 35.75
N GLN A 333 -12.90 24.77 37.03
CA GLN A 333 -12.75 23.81 38.13
C GLN A 333 -13.97 22.89 38.33
N GLY A 334 -15.16 23.33 37.90
CA GLY A 334 -16.39 22.51 37.90
C GLY A 334 -16.61 21.70 36.61
N LYS A 335 -15.74 21.82 35.60
CA LYS A 335 -15.84 21.05 34.35
C LYS A 335 -15.21 19.66 34.51
N SER A 336 -15.57 18.74 33.63
CA SER A 336 -15.02 17.38 33.61
C SER A 336 -13.53 17.29 33.31
N LYS A 337 -12.95 18.31 32.66
CA LYS A 337 -11.55 18.33 32.21
C LYS A 337 -10.88 19.71 32.41
N PRO A 338 -10.66 20.16 33.65
CA PRO A 338 -10.08 21.46 33.92
C PRO A 338 -8.65 21.57 33.36
N GLY A 339 -8.36 22.61 32.57
CA GLY A 339 -7.01 22.91 32.09
C GLY A 339 -6.45 22.01 30.98
N ASN A 340 -7.21 21.00 30.54
CA ASN A 340 -6.79 20.07 29.50
C ASN A 340 -6.89 20.69 28.09
N ARG A 341 -5.82 20.62 27.30
CA ARG A 341 -5.79 21.12 25.90
C ARG A 341 -5.09 20.17 24.91
N GLY A 342 -4.73 18.98 25.36
CA GLY A 342 -4.09 17.94 24.56
C GLY A 342 -2.56 17.99 24.62
N LYS A 343 -1.95 16.89 24.19
CA LYS A 343 -0.49 16.71 24.09
C LYS A 343 0.20 17.83 23.32
N ARG A 344 -0.40 18.25 22.18
CA ARG A 344 0.09 19.38 21.37
C ARG A 344 0.28 20.65 22.18
N ASP A 345 -0.68 21.01 23.04
CA ASP A 345 -0.57 22.22 23.87
C ASP A 345 0.61 22.13 24.85
N SER A 346 0.83 20.95 25.44
CA SER A 346 2.00 20.71 26.31
C SER A 346 3.33 20.91 25.57
N GLN A 347 3.41 20.42 24.33
CA GLN A 347 4.58 20.63 23.49
C GLN A 347 4.75 22.11 23.10
N VAL A 348 3.67 22.77 22.66
CA VAL A 348 3.67 24.19 22.27
C VAL A 348 4.07 25.09 23.45
N MET A 349 3.63 24.77 24.67
CA MET A 349 4.02 25.49 25.89
C MET A 349 5.54 25.48 26.09
N LEU A 350 6.18 24.30 26.03
CA LEU A 350 7.63 24.19 26.16
C LEU A 350 8.37 24.86 24.99
N LEU A 351 7.90 24.66 23.76
CA LEU A 351 8.53 25.24 22.56
C LEU A 351 8.45 26.77 22.56
N ASN A 352 7.32 27.35 22.99
CA ASN A 352 7.18 28.78 23.20
C ASN A 352 8.16 29.27 24.27
N PHE A 353 8.20 28.63 25.44
CA PHE A 353 9.15 28.99 26.49
C PHE A 353 10.60 29.05 25.97
N LEU A 354 11.05 28.01 25.25
CA LEU A 354 12.40 27.95 24.70
C LEU A 354 12.63 28.97 23.55
N ASN A 355 11.61 29.28 22.75
CA ASN A 355 11.65 30.37 21.78
C ASN A 355 11.82 31.73 22.48
N ARG A 356 11.06 31.98 23.56
CA ARG A 356 11.16 33.22 24.34
C ARG A 356 12.53 33.39 24.97
N VAL A 357 13.10 32.32 25.51
CA VAL A 357 14.48 32.27 26.00
C VAL A 357 15.45 32.65 24.88
N HIS A 358 15.37 31.98 23.72
CA HIS A 358 16.28 32.21 22.59
C HIS A 358 16.25 33.65 22.07
N HIS A 359 15.06 34.24 21.95
CA HIS A 359 14.88 35.61 21.47
C HIS A 359 14.97 36.67 22.58
N ARG A 360 15.12 36.27 23.85
CA ARG A 360 15.06 37.15 25.03
C ARG A 360 13.83 38.05 25.01
N SER A 361 12.69 37.48 24.62
CA SER A 361 11.43 38.20 24.48
C SER A 361 10.57 38.07 25.75
N LEU A 362 9.49 38.86 25.80
CA LEU A 362 8.59 38.89 26.95
C LEU A 362 7.98 37.51 27.22
N MET A 363 8.03 37.10 28.49
CA MET A 363 7.50 35.83 28.98
C MET A 363 6.21 36.07 29.79
N SER A 364 5.30 35.11 29.75
CA SER A 364 4.15 35.03 30.65
C SER A 364 4.58 34.70 32.08
N PRO A 365 3.73 34.94 33.10
CA PRO A 365 4.06 34.60 34.47
C PRO A 365 4.46 33.14 34.68
N LEU A 366 3.80 32.19 34.01
CA LEU A 366 4.19 30.78 34.08
C LEU A 366 5.59 30.53 33.48
N GLU A 367 5.88 31.12 32.33
CA GLU A 367 7.19 31.00 31.67
C GLU A 367 8.31 31.63 32.49
N LEU A 368 8.04 32.74 33.17
CA LEU A 368 8.99 33.35 34.12
C LEU A 368 9.27 32.44 35.31
N GLU A 369 8.25 31.78 35.84
CA GLU A 369 8.44 30.80 36.92
C GLU A 369 9.21 29.58 36.42
N MET A 370 8.90 29.05 35.24
CA MET A 370 9.70 27.98 34.61
C MET A 370 11.15 28.42 34.42
N PHE A 371 11.40 29.65 33.97
CA PHE A 371 12.75 30.20 33.85
C PHE A 371 13.45 30.23 35.21
N HIS A 372 12.81 30.74 36.25
CA HIS A 372 13.36 30.79 37.60
C HIS A 372 13.70 29.39 38.14
N GLN A 373 12.80 28.43 37.97
CA GLN A 373 13.02 27.06 38.44
C GLN A 373 14.20 26.38 37.71
N ILE A 374 14.31 26.56 36.40
CA ILE A 374 15.40 25.95 35.62
C ILE A 374 16.73 26.67 35.87
N ASN A 375 16.74 28.00 35.84
CA ASN A 375 17.95 28.80 35.93
C ASN A 375 18.47 28.97 37.36
N ASN A 376 17.59 29.28 38.32
CA ASN A 376 18.00 29.67 39.67
C ASN A 376 17.93 28.51 40.67
N VAL A 377 16.97 27.60 40.53
CA VAL A 377 16.83 26.46 41.45
C VAL A 377 17.65 25.26 40.98
N ILE A 378 17.46 24.83 39.73
CA ILE A 378 18.25 23.74 39.13
C ILE A 378 19.68 24.21 38.81
N GLY A 379 19.87 25.49 38.46
CA GLY A 379 21.20 26.07 38.24
C GLY A 379 21.73 25.91 36.81
N VAL A 380 20.86 25.67 35.82
CA VAL A 380 21.24 25.53 34.41
C VAL A 380 20.50 26.57 33.59
N ASP A 381 21.23 27.42 32.87
CA ASP A 381 20.61 28.39 31.97
C ASP A 381 19.80 27.65 30.87
N PRO A 382 18.49 27.93 30.71
CA PRO A 382 17.66 27.35 29.65
C PRO A 382 18.24 27.48 28.22
N GLU A 383 19.08 28.49 27.95
CA GLU A 383 19.74 28.69 26.65
C GLU A 383 20.75 27.58 26.31
N LEU A 384 21.27 26.86 27.32
CA LEU A 384 22.26 25.80 27.14
C LEU A 384 21.69 24.51 26.54
N TYR A 385 20.40 24.24 26.72
CA TYR A 385 19.75 23.04 26.18
C TYR A 385 19.78 23.04 24.65
N GLU A 386 20.35 22.01 24.03
CA GLU A 386 20.53 21.92 22.57
C GLU A 386 19.44 21.06 21.90
N TYR A 387 18.86 20.12 22.66
CA TYR A 387 17.89 19.15 22.16
C TYR A 387 16.67 19.06 23.08
N VAL A 388 15.51 18.78 22.46
CA VAL A 388 14.31 18.32 23.15
C VAL A 388 14.05 16.87 22.75
N PHE A 389 14.09 15.99 23.74
CA PHE A 389 13.78 14.57 23.61
C PHE A 389 12.34 14.35 24.05
N MET A 390 11.46 14.03 23.11
CA MET A 390 10.03 13.82 23.34
C MET A 390 9.76 12.35 23.57
N VAL A 391 9.14 12.05 24.71
CA VAL A 391 8.83 10.69 25.15
C VAL A 391 7.41 10.66 25.68
N ASP A 392 6.64 9.65 25.29
CA ASP A 392 5.29 9.45 25.87
C ASP A 392 5.41 8.92 27.30
N ALA A 393 4.45 9.30 28.16
CA ALA A 393 4.44 8.93 29.57
C ALA A 393 4.42 7.41 29.85
N ASP A 394 4.00 6.59 28.87
CA ASP A 394 3.95 5.13 28.93
C ASP A 394 5.13 4.44 28.23
N THR A 395 6.14 5.20 27.80
CA THR A 395 7.28 4.68 27.04
C THR A 395 8.52 4.58 27.91
N SER A 396 9.13 3.39 27.94
CA SER A 396 10.41 3.14 28.59
C SER A 396 11.55 3.21 27.57
N VAL A 397 12.60 3.97 27.86
CA VAL A 397 13.72 4.16 26.94
C VAL A 397 14.90 3.29 27.37
N ARG A 398 15.55 2.59 26.42
CA ARG A 398 16.74 1.80 26.72
C ARG A 398 17.92 2.71 27.10
N GLU A 399 18.74 2.26 28.04
CA GLU A 399 19.79 3.07 28.68
C GLU A 399 20.75 3.79 27.70
N ASP A 400 21.16 3.14 26.62
CA ASP A 400 22.13 3.67 25.65
C ASP A 400 21.49 4.55 24.55
N SER A 401 20.16 4.62 24.50
CA SER A 401 19.41 5.24 23.39
C SER A 401 19.65 6.74 23.28
N LEU A 402 19.62 7.48 24.40
CA LEU A 402 19.80 8.93 24.36
C LEU A 402 21.19 9.31 23.83
N ASN A 403 22.25 8.65 24.32
CA ASN A 403 23.61 8.92 23.86
C ASN A 403 23.77 8.64 22.36
N ARG A 404 23.09 7.60 21.83
CA ARG A 404 23.09 7.31 20.39
C ARG A 404 22.39 8.38 19.56
N LEU A 405 21.21 8.83 19.99
CA LEU A 405 20.47 9.89 19.30
C LEU A 405 21.29 11.19 19.27
N VAL A 406 21.86 11.59 20.42
CA VAL A 406 22.72 12.78 20.52
C VAL A 406 23.98 12.62 19.67
N ALA A 407 24.65 11.47 19.71
CA ALA A 407 25.86 11.24 18.92
C ALA A 407 25.60 11.32 17.41
N SER A 408 24.48 10.75 16.94
CA SER A 408 24.09 10.84 15.53
C SER A 408 23.84 12.29 15.12
N CYS A 409 23.10 13.06 15.93
CA CYS A 409 22.89 14.48 15.69
C CYS A 409 24.18 15.31 15.80
N ALA A 410 25.10 14.96 16.69
CA ALA A 410 26.38 15.67 16.82
C ALA A 410 27.29 15.43 15.61
N ASN A 411 27.26 14.21 15.06
CA ASN A 411 28.05 13.82 13.90
C ASN A 411 27.57 14.46 12.59
N ASP A 412 26.28 14.78 12.47
CA ASP A 412 25.71 15.42 11.28
C ASP A 412 24.88 16.67 11.64
N ALA A 413 25.44 17.83 11.31
CA ALA A 413 24.83 19.14 11.52
C ALA A 413 23.54 19.36 10.73
N LYS A 414 23.21 18.54 9.72
CA LYS A 414 21.95 18.62 8.98
C LYS A 414 20.79 17.88 9.66
N ILE A 415 21.06 17.01 10.63
CA ILE A 415 19.99 16.29 11.33
C ILE A 415 19.26 17.24 12.28
N ALA A 416 18.02 17.60 11.93
CA ALA A 416 17.15 18.44 12.75
C ALA A 416 16.22 17.63 13.66
N GLY A 417 15.92 16.39 13.27
CA GLY A 417 15.15 15.46 14.09
C GLY A 417 15.60 14.02 13.88
N ILE A 418 15.48 13.21 14.92
CA ILE A 418 15.90 11.82 14.90
C ILE A 418 14.98 10.98 15.78
N CYS A 419 14.76 9.73 15.39
CA CYS A 419 14.09 8.73 16.22
C CYS A 419 14.83 7.40 16.17
N GLY A 420 14.49 6.51 17.10
CA GLY A 420 14.92 5.13 17.02
C GLY A 420 13.74 4.17 16.97
N GLU A 421 14.05 2.89 17.15
CA GLU A 421 13.08 1.80 17.13
C GLU A 421 12.17 1.84 18.37
N THR A 422 10.88 1.66 18.13
CA THR A 422 9.88 1.51 19.19
C THR A 422 9.31 0.11 19.11
N SER A 423 9.48 -0.67 20.18
CA SER A 423 8.91 -2.01 20.35
C SER A 423 7.76 -2.01 21.36
N LEU A 424 7.12 -3.17 21.54
CA LEU A 424 6.05 -3.36 22.51
C LEU A 424 6.59 -3.99 23.80
N GLN A 425 6.03 -3.61 24.94
CA GLN A 425 6.34 -4.25 26.24
C GLN A 425 5.39 -5.41 26.57
N ASN A 426 4.21 -5.46 25.97
CA ASN A 426 3.10 -6.35 26.32
C ASN A 426 2.65 -7.22 25.14
N GLU A 427 3.60 -7.65 24.32
CA GLU A 427 3.37 -8.42 23.09
C GLU A 427 2.62 -9.75 23.30
N GLU A 428 2.83 -10.43 24.42
CA GLU A 428 2.25 -11.75 24.70
C GLU A 428 0.85 -11.71 25.36
N ARG A 429 0.26 -10.52 25.58
CA ARG A 429 -1.00 -10.39 26.34
C ARG A 429 -2.24 -10.90 25.60
N SER A 430 -2.31 -10.68 24.29
CA SER A 430 -3.46 -11.07 23.46
C SER A 430 -3.03 -11.33 22.01
N TRP A 431 -3.90 -11.98 21.24
CA TRP A 431 -3.62 -12.22 19.83
C TRP A 431 -3.48 -10.92 19.01
N TRP A 432 -4.14 -9.82 19.40
CA TRP A 432 -3.94 -8.52 18.75
C TRP A 432 -2.64 -7.84 19.18
N THR A 433 -2.20 -7.93 20.44
CA THR A 433 -0.88 -7.38 20.83
C THR A 433 0.26 -8.10 20.11
N MET A 434 0.12 -9.41 19.86
CA MET A 434 1.07 -10.18 19.06
C MET A 434 1.14 -9.68 17.61
N ILE A 435 0.00 -9.44 16.97
CA ILE A 435 -0.05 -8.88 15.60
C ILE A 435 0.58 -7.49 15.56
N GLN A 436 0.38 -6.68 16.59
CA GLN A 436 0.94 -5.33 16.65
C GLN A 436 2.47 -5.32 16.67
N VAL A 437 3.15 -6.38 17.12
CA VAL A 437 4.62 -6.49 17.01
C VAL A 437 5.06 -6.37 15.56
N TYR A 438 4.40 -7.10 14.65
CA TYR A 438 4.71 -7.06 13.23
C TYR A 438 4.42 -5.69 12.62
N GLU A 439 3.31 -5.06 13.00
CA GLU A 439 2.97 -3.73 12.50
C GLU A 439 3.96 -2.67 12.97
N TYR A 440 4.37 -2.70 14.24
CA TYR A 440 5.40 -1.81 14.77
C TYR A 440 6.73 -2.07 14.08
N TYR A 441 7.12 -3.34 13.85
CA TYR A 441 8.34 -3.65 13.12
C TYR A 441 8.31 -3.12 11.68
N ILE A 442 7.21 -3.34 10.94
CA ILE A 442 7.07 -2.86 9.57
C ILE A 442 7.08 -1.32 9.52
N SER A 443 6.36 -0.65 10.41
CA SER A 443 6.17 0.80 10.36
C SER A 443 7.28 1.60 11.04
N HIS A 444 7.86 1.12 12.14
CA HIS A 444 8.93 1.81 12.88
C HIS A 444 10.32 1.34 12.46
N HIS A 445 10.52 0.08 12.09
CA HIS A 445 11.84 -0.41 11.70
C HIS A 445 12.00 -0.39 10.17
N LEU A 446 11.21 -1.16 9.43
CA LEU A 446 11.38 -1.33 7.97
C LEU A 446 11.15 -0.04 7.18
N ALA A 447 9.98 0.59 7.35
CA ALA A 447 9.62 1.79 6.61
C ALA A 447 10.56 2.98 6.91
N LYS A 448 10.80 3.27 8.20
CA LYS A 448 11.67 4.39 8.60
C LYS A 448 13.14 4.15 8.26
N SER A 449 13.62 2.91 8.32
CA SER A 449 14.97 2.57 7.82
C SER A 449 15.12 2.90 6.35
N PHE A 450 14.13 2.52 5.55
CA PHE A 450 14.11 2.83 4.12
C PHE A 450 14.05 4.35 3.90
N GLU A 451 13.11 5.07 4.50
CA GLU A 451 13.02 6.54 4.34
C GLU A 451 14.31 7.27 4.78
N SER A 452 14.92 6.83 5.88
CA SER A 452 16.19 7.38 6.39
C SER A 452 17.34 7.22 5.41
N LEU A 453 17.38 6.10 4.67
CA LEU A 453 18.38 5.84 3.62
C LEU A 453 18.16 6.72 2.38
N PHE A 454 16.91 7.01 2.02
CA PHE A 454 16.56 7.86 0.88
C PHE A 454 16.54 9.37 1.19
N GLY A 455 16.91 9.77 2.41
CA GLY A 455 17.22 11.15 2.74
C GLY A 455 16.62 11.60 4.07
N SER A 456 15.31 11.45 4.22
CA SER A 456 14.57 11.86 5.42
C SER A 456 13.37 10.98 5.69
N VAL A 457 13.18 10.64 6.96
CA VAL A 457 11.97 10.06 7.52
C VAL A 457 10.84 11.08 7.41
N THR A 458 9.67 10.64 6.94
CA THR A 458 8.51 11.53 6.72
C THR A 458 7.74 11.84 8.00
N CYS A 459 7.94 11.01 9.03
CA CYS A 459 7.23 11.08 10.30
C CYS A 459 8.09 10.58 11.47
N LEU A 460 8.47 11.46 12.40
CA LEU A 460 9.08 11.06 13.66
C LEU A 460 7.97 10.71 14.69
N PRO A 461 8.07 9.55 15.38
CA PRO A 461 7.06 9.13 16.33
C PRO A 461 7.14 9.95 17.62
N GLY A 462 6.01 10.45 18.11
CA GLY A 462 5.98 11.27 19.33
C GLY A 462 6.35 10.54 20.63
N CYS A 463 6.28 9.21 20.65
CA CYS A 463 6.64 8.41 21.80
C CYS A 463 8.16 8.31 22.02
N PHE A 464 8.97 8.50 20.97
CA PHE A 464 10.42 8.33 21.03
C PHE A 464 11.10 9.07 19.87
N CYS A 465 11.24 10.39 20.01
CA CYS A 465 11.97 11.21 19.05
C CYS A 465 12.70 12.37 19.72
N MET A 466 13.74 12.87 19.07
CA MET A 466 14.52 14.01 19.53
C MET A 466 14.62 15.05 18.42
N TYR A 467 14.37 16.30 18.77
CA TYR A 467 14.54 17.43 17.88
C TYR A 467 15.65 18.34 18.36
N ARG A 468 16.41 18.89 17.40
CA ARG A 468 17.39 19.93 17.68
C ARG A 468 16.68 21.27 17.81
N LEU A 469 16.99 22.01 18.87
CA LEU A 469 16.36 23.31 19.16
C LEU A 469 16.84 24.38 18.17
N ARG A 470 18.14 24.41 17.87
CA ARG A 470 18.79 25.41 17.02
C ARG A 470 19.74 24.73 16.03
N THR A 471 20.22 25.43 15.02
CA THR A 471 21.30 24.93 14.15
C THR A 471 22.56 24.58 14.95
N ALA A 472 23.46 23.77 14.40
CA ALA A 472 24.64 23.27 15.14
C ALA A 472 25.59 24.41 15.60
N ASP A 473 25.60 25.54 14.89
CA ASP A 473 26.28 26.79 15.26
C ASP A 473 25.50 27.62 16.32
N LYS A 474 24.39 27.09 16.84
CA LYS A 474 23.47 27.68 17.82
C LYS A 474 22.81 29.00 17.38
N GLY A 475 22.97 29.40 16.11
CA GLY A 475 22.54 30.72 15.64
C GLY A 475 21.07 30.80 15.23
N ARG A 476 20.53 29.77 14.57
CA ARG A 476 19.17 29.83 13.98
C ARG A 476 18.21 28.86 14.69
N PRO A 477 17.01 29.29 15.08
CA PRO A 477 16.02 28.40 15.68
C PRO A 477 15.48 27.42 14.64
N LEU A 478 15.29 26.16 15.07
CA LEU A 478 14.70 25.09 14.26
C LEU A 478 13.28 24.80 14.75
N ILE A 479 13.11 23.79 15.61
CA ILE A 479 11.79 23.43 16.18
C ILE A 479 11.18 24.56 17.02
N ILE A 480 12.02 25.43 17.61
CA ILE A 480 11.56 26.61 18.35
C ILE A 480 11.40 27.86 17.47
N SER A 481 11.40 27.72 16.14
CA SER A 481 11.22 28.88 15.26
C SER A 481 9.79 29.41 15.29
N ASP A 482 9.64 30.73 15.13
CA ASP A 482 8.32 31.39 15.10
C ASP A 482 7.39 30.78 14.05
N LYS A 483 7.93 30.40 12.89
CA LYS A 483 7.14 29.80 11.79
C LYS A 483 6.54 28.45 12.18
N VAL A 484 7.35 27.57 12.78
CA VAL A 484 6.88 26.24 13.23
C VAL A 484 5.89 26.39 14.37
N ILE A 485 6.21 27.21 15.38
CA ILE A 485 5.34 27.42 16.53
C ILE A 485 4.01 28.05 16.12
N ALA A 486 4.00 29.05 15.23
CA ALA A 486 2.78 29.72 14.82
C ALA A 486 1.79 28.77 14.12
N GLU A 487 2.25 27.91 13.21
CA GLU A 487 1.40 26.92 12.55
C GLU A 487 1.02 25.77 13.50
N TYR A 488 1.94 25.33 14.35
CA TYR A 488 1.68 24.23 15.28
C TYR A 488 0.70 24.63 16.40
N ALA A 489 0.75 25.89 16.83
CA ALA A 489 -0.13 26.48 17.82
C ALA A 489 -1.47 26.97 17.27
N ASP A 490 -1.82 26.67 16.01
CA ASP A 490 -3.11 27.08 15.42
C ASP A 490 -4.27 26.52 16.27
N GLY A 491 -4.99 27.43 16.91
CA GLY A 491 -6.15 27.13 17.74
C GLY A 491 -7.43 26.99 16.93
N ASP A 492 -7.48 27.49 15.70
CA ASP A 492 -8.68 27.52 14.87
C ASP A 492 -8.79 26.27 13.98
N VAL A 493 -9.40 25.23 14.57
CA VAL A 493 -9.60 23.92 13.95
C VAL A 493 -11.00 23.86 13.32
N ASP A 494 -11.17 24.58 12.22
CA ASP A 494 -12.43 24.75 11.48
C ASP A 494 -12.77 23.58 10.53
N THR A 495 -11.75 22.87 10.04
CA THR A 495 -11.90 21.77 9.07
C THR A 495 -11.58 20.40 9.66
N LEU A 496 -12.18 19.36 9.07
CA LEU A 496 -11.83 17.96 9.38
C LEU A 496 -10.34 17.69 9.10
N HIS A 497 -9.78 18.30 8.06
CA HIS A 497 -8.37 18.17 7.72
C HIS A 497 -7.47 18.70 8.85
N LYS A 498 -7.68 19.95 9.28
CA LYS A 498 -6.94 20.52 10.42
C LYS A 498 -7.11 19.70 11.70
N LYS A 499 -8.31 19.18 11.96
CA LYS A 499 -8.56 18.34 13.16
C LYS A 499 -7.72 17.06 13.16
N ASN A 500 -7.60 16.40 12.02
CA ASN A 500 -6.78 15.19 11.90
C ASN A 500 -5.28 15.50 12.05
N LEU A 501 -4.81 16.63 11.53
CA LEU A 501 -3.42 17.04 11.66
C LEU A 501 -3.06 17.50 13.08
N LEU A 502 -3.83 18.42 13.65
CA LEU A 502 -3.49 19.15 14.87
C LEU A 502 -3.94 18.47 16.16
N SER A 503 -4.89 17.53 16.09
CA SER A 503 -5.45 16.87 17.29
C SER A 503 -5.31 15.35 17.31
N LEU A 504 -5.10 14.71 16.17
CA LEU A 504 -5.02 13.24 16.06
C LEU A 504 -3.66 12.73 15.58
N GLY A 505 -2.85 13.58 14.94
CA GLY A 505 -1.52 13.24 14.44
C GLY A 505 -0.54 14.39 14.57
N GLU A 506 -0.62 15.12 15.68
CA GLU A 506 0.17 16.30 15.96
C GLU A 506 1.68 16.03 15.85
N ASP A 507 2.15 14.87 16.32
CA ASP A 507 3.56 14.48 16.23
C ASP A 507 4.00 14.31 14.76
N ARG A 508 3.13 13.73 13.93
CA ARG A 508 3.37 13.59 12.50
C ARG A 508 3.41 14.96 11.84
N TYR A 509 2.41 15.81 12.16
CA TYR A 509 2.28 17.13 11.57
C TYR A 509 3.45 18.04 11.95
N LEU A 510 3.99 17.90 13.17
CA LEU A 510 5.21 18.59 13.58
C LEU A 510 6.40 18.24 12.68
N THR A 511 6.57 16.97 12.31
CA THR A 511 7.61 16.55 11.34
C THR A 511 7.37 17.17 9.96
N THR A 512 6.11 17.23 9.53
CA THR A 512 5.71 17.87 8.26
C THR A 512 6.03 19.37 8.24
N LEU A 513 5.71 20.09 9.33
CA LEU A 513 6.04 21.51 9.49
C LEU A 513 7.55 21.75 9.46
N MET A 514 8.29 20.89 10.15
CA MET A 514 9.75 20.94 10.16
C MET A 514 10.31 20.73 8.74
N THR A 515 9.79 19.76 7.98
CA THR A 515 10.18 19.52 6.58
C THR A 515 9.82 20.69 5.67
N LYS A 516 8.63 21.28 5.86
CA LYS A 516 8.13 22.44 5.10
C LYS A 516 9.01 23.68 5.29
N HIS A 517 9.39 23.99 6.53
CA HIS A 517 10.13 25.22 6.85
C HIS A 517 11.65 25.07 6.78
N PHE A 518 12.16 23.84 6.89
CA PHE A 518 13.59 23.52 6.86
C PHE A 518 13.90 22.37 5.89
N PRO A 519 13.64 22.53 4.57
CA PRO A 519 13.83 21.46 3.58
C PRO A 519 15.29 21.03 3.39
N SER A 520 16.25 21.86 3.81
CA SER A 520 17.69 21.52 3.77
C SER A 520 18.17 20.65 4.94
N MET A 521 17.32 20.48 5.96
CA MET A 521 17.59 19.63 7.11
C MET A 521 17.06 18.21 6.87
N SER A 522 17.63 17.24 7.57
CA SER A 522 17.24 15.83 7.48
C SER A 522 16.61 15.31 8.76
N TYR A 523 15.69 14.36 8.60
CA TYR A 523 15.05 13.62 9.69
C TYR A 523 15.48 12.16 9.61
N LYS A 524 16.11 11.62 10.65
CA LYS A 524 16.75 10.30 10.57
C LYS A 524 16.10 9.28 11.49
N PHE A 525 16.24 8.02 11.10
CA PHE A 525 15.97 6.87 11.95
C PHE A 525 17.27 6.13 12.22
N ILE A 526 17.51 5.80 13.49
CA ILE A 526 18.60 4.91 13.91
C ILE A 526 18.03 3.66 14.57
N PRO A 527 18.23 2.45 14.01
CA PRO A 527 17.70 1.23 14.64
C PRO A 527 18.36 0.95 15.99
N ASP A 528 19.60 1.43 16.20
CA ASP A 528 20.34 1.14 17.43
C ASP A 528 19.82 1.87 18.67
N GLY A 529 18.99 2.90 18.51
CA GLY A 529 18.26 3.53 19.62
C GLY A 529 16.94 2.81 19.82
N TYR A 530 16.64 2.36 21.03
CA TYR A 530 15.46 1.56 21.34
C TYR A 530 14.63 2.15 22.47
N ALA A 531 13.31 2.07 22.33
CA ALA A 531 12.34 2.31 23.37
C ALA A 531 11.21 1.28 23.25
N SER A 532 10.47 1.10 24.34
CA SER A 532 9.36 0.15 24.38
C SER A 532 8.14 0.82 24.98
N THR A 533 6.98 0.66 24.33
CA THR A 533 5.69 1.26 24.72
C THR A 533 4.64 0.16 24.97
N ALA A 534 3.52 0.51 25.59
CA ALA A 534 2.42 -0.41 25.83
C ALA A 534 1.41 -0.36 24.68
N ALA A 535 1.10 -1.52 24.08
CA ALA A 535 0.01 -1.65 23.14
C ALA A 535 -1.36 -1.65 23.85
N PRO A 536 -2.44 -1.22 23.18
CA PRO A 536 -3.80 -1.32 23.70
C PRO A 536 -4.19 -2.75 24.12
N GLU A 537 -4.55 -2.92 25.40
CA GLU A 537 -4.92 -4.23 25.93
C GLU A 537 -6.37 -4.62 25.60
N THR A 538 -7.23 -3.68 25.21
CA THR A 538 -8.63 -3.95 24.87
C THR A 538 -8.96 -3.60 23.42
N TRP A 539 -9.86 -4.38 22.83
CA TRP A 539 -10.26 -4.21 21.42
C TRP A 539 -10.86 -2.83 21.12
N SER A 540 -11.66 -2.28 22.03
CA SER A 540 -12.26 -0.95 21.86
C SER A 540 -11.21 0.17 21.83
N VAL A 541 -10.18 0.07 22.67
CA VAL A 541 -9.05 1.02 22.68
C VAL A 541 -8.21 0.85 21.42
N LEU A 542 -7.96 -0.40 20.97
CA LEU A 542 -7.29 -0.68 19.71
C LEU A 542 -8.02 -0.06 18.52
N LEU A 543 -9.34 -0.27 18.37
CA LEU A 543 -10.12 0.33 17.29
C LEU A 543 -10.08 1.86 17.31
N SER A 544 -10.18 2.47 18.51
CA SER A 544 -10.07 3.91 18.70
C SER A 544 -8.68 4.43 18.26
N GLN A 545 -7.61 3.72 18.62
CA GLN A 545 -6.25 4.02 18.17
C GLN A 545 -6.12 3.92 16.65
N ARG A 546 -6.65 2.86 16.02
CA ARG A 546 -6.57 2.66 14.56
C ARG A 546 -7.27 3.75 13.79
N ARG A 547 -8.49 4.11 14.21
CA ARG A 547 -9.24 5.20 13.58
C ARG A 547 -8.46 6.52 13.64
N ARG A 548 -7.81 6.81 14.78
CA ARG A 548 -6.97 7.99 14.95
C ARG A 548 -5.77 7.97 14.00
N TRP A 549 -5.04 6.86 13.98
CA TRP A 549 -3.81 6.72 13.19
C TRP A 549 -4.05 6.71 11.68
N ILE A 550 -5.06 5.99 11.20
CA ILE A 550 -5.36 5.92 9.76
C ILE A 550 -5.78 7.30 9.25
N ASN A 551 -6.71 7.96 9.94
CA ASN A 551 -7.18 9.27 9.50
C ASN A 551 -6.05 10.31 9.53
N SER A 552 -5.26 10.36 10.61
CA SER A 552 -4.15 11.32 10.69
C SER A 552 -3.05 11.05 9.66
N THR A 553 -2.81 9.77 9.32
CA THR A 553 -1.86 9.38 8.28
C THR A 553 -2.26 9.92 6.92
N ILE A 554 -3.52 9.73 6.50
CA ILE A 554 -4.00 10.20 5.19
C ILE A 554 -3.90 11.70 5.06
N HIS A 555 -4.35 12.43 6.08
CA HIS A 555 -4.30 13.89 6.08
C HIS A 555 -2.87 14.43 6.07
N ASN A 556 -1.94 13.77 6.76
CA ASN A 556 -0.53 14.15 6.75
C ASN A 556 0.15 13.82 5.40
N LEU A 557 -0.08 12.62 4.85
CA LEU A 557 0.44 12.25 3.53
C LEU A 557 -0.04 13.21 2.45
N ALA A 558 -1.29 13.68 2.54
CA ALA A 558 -1.80 14.73 1.65
C ALA A 558 -0.98 16.03 1.75
N GLU A 559 -0.71 16.53 2.97
CA GLU A 559 0.16 17.71 3.17
C GLU A 559 1.57 17.49 2.62
N LEU A 560 2.17 16.32 2.87
CA LEU A 560 3.48 15.96 2.33
C LEU A 560 3.48 16.02 0.80
N MET A 561 2.49 15.44 0.10
CA MET A 561 2.42 15.48 -1.36
C MET A 561 2.44 16.89 -1.96
N PHE A 562 1.94 17.90 -1.22
CA PHE A 562 1.92 19.29 -1.67
C PHE A 562 3.19 20.07 -1.33
N LEU A 563 4.16 19.48 -0.61
CA LEU A 563 5.46 20.09 -0.38
C LEU A 563 6.28 20.10 -1.69
N LYS A 564 6.79 21.27 -2.05
CA LYS A 564 7.56 21.50 -3.29
C LYS A 564 8.94 20.83 -3.25
N ASP A 565 9.52 20.70 -2.07
CA ASP A 565 10.94 20.34 -1.88
C ASP A 565 11.14 18.90 -1.36
N LEU A 566 10.18 17.99 -1.55
CA LEU A 566 10.40 16.57 -1.26
C LEU A 566 11.40 15.98 -2.26
N CYS A 567 12.53 15.50 -1.73
CA CYS A 567 13.64 14.97 -2.51
C CYS A 567 13.19 13.83 -3.45
N GLY A 568 13.60 13.87 -4.73
CA GLY A 568 13.62 12.67 -5.56
C GLY A 568 13.65 12.84 -7.07
N PHE A 569 14.24 11.83 -7.72
CA PHE A 569 14.34 11.64 -9.16
C PHE A 569 13.30 10.59 -9.61
N CYS A 570 12.33 11.00 -10.44
CA CYS A 570 11.36 10.11 -11.12
C CYS A 570 10.57 9.15 -10.19
N CYS A 571 10.33 7.90 -10.62
CA CYS A 571 9.56 6.84 -9.91
C CYS A 571 10.24 6.28 -8.65
N PHE A 572 11.39 6.83 -8.23
CA PHE A 572 12.05 6.54 -6.95
C PHE A 572 12.08 7.77 -6.04
N SER A 573 11.29 8.79 -6.34
CA SER A 573 11.16 9.96 -5.47
C SER A 573 10.39 9.64 -4.20
N MET A 574 10.75 10.29 -3.09
CA MET A 574 9.97 10.19 -1.85
C MET A 574 8.50 10.57 -2.09
N ARG A 575 8.25 11.50 -3.01
CA ARG A 575 6.89 11.87 -3.43
C ARG A 575 6.12 10.73 -4.08
N PHE A 576 6.77 9.89 -4.90
CA PHE A 576 6.13 8.71 -5.50
C PHE A 576 5.82 7.64 -4.46
N ILE A 577 6.72 7.41 -3.50
CA ILE A 577 6.48 6.50 -2.38
C ILE A 577 5.31 6.99 -1.52
N VAL A 578 5.31 8.29 -1.16
CA VAL A 578 4.20 8.93 -0.43
C VAL A 578 2.87 8.81 -1.19
N PHE A 579 2.89 8.94 -2.52
CA PHE A 579 1.70 8.75 -3.36
C PHE A 579 1.19 7.30 -3.31
N ILE A 580 2.07 6.31 -3.46
CA ILE A 580 1.68 4.89 -3.32
C ILE A 580 1.11 4.61 -1.94
N ASP A 581 1.76 5.10 -0.88
CA ASP A 581 1.31 4.89 0.50
C ASP A 581 -0.04 5.59 0.76
N LEU A 582 -0.29 6.75 0.14
CA LEU A 582 -1.59 7.43 0.19
C LEU A 582 -2.70 6.63 -0.51
N GLU A 583 -2.46 6.13 -1.72
CA GLU A 583 -3.43 5.31 -2.47
C GLU A 583 -3.69 3.97 -1.75
N ALA A 584 -2.65 3.34 -1.21
CA ALA A 584 -2.81 2.14 -0.40
C ALA A 584 -3.64 2.41 0.86
N SER A 585 -3.40 3.53 1.54
CA SER A 585 -4.16 3.93 2.74
C SER A 585 -5.61 4.29 2.43
N SER A 586 -5.86 4.93 1.28
CA SER A 586 -7.21 5.31 0.85
C SER A 586 -8.04 4.09 0.41
N ALA A 587 -7.41 3.08 -0.19
CA ALA A 587 -8.04 1.83 -0.58
C ALA A 587 -8.55 1.01 0.62
N ILE A 588 -7.88 1.07 1.77
CA ILE A 588 -8.30 0.37 3.01
C ILE A 588 -9.58 0.96 3.62
N LEU A 589 -9.89 2.22 3.31
CA LEU A 589 -11.11 2.90 3.81
C LEU A 589 -12.34 2.69 2.91
N ARG A 590 -12.16 2.13 1.70
CA ARG A 590 -13.25 1.73 0.80
C ARG A 590 -13.65 0.29 1.08
#